data_AF-A0A8S9UDT9-F1
#
_entry.id   AF-A0A8S9UDT9-F1
#
_cell.length_a   1.000
_cell.length_b   1.000
_cell.length_c   1.000
_cell.angle_alpha   90.00
_cell.angle_beta   90.00
_cell.angle_gamma   90.00
#
_symmetry.space_group_name_H-M   'P 1'
#
loop_
_entity.id
_entity.type
_entity.pdbx_description
1 polymer ?
#
loop_
_entity_poly.entity_id
_entity_poly.type
_entity_poly.pdbx_seq_one_letter_code
_entity_poly.pdbx_strand_id
1 'polypeptide(L)'
;MVYRGDDDSSPFNVSETIKAEKLSILQMSDFFMEMKPRYPFTASLVVGIMDLSGGVPGVLGSLVRFTADEGKYHLELEAWEKWFSGLLFPMYLKEYNRSYYRILQDLYKLDDTEWWILEQVLEGKDSVKARNPDRLLHMGVVVRIRGTDEVAIVSPMMKRLCLEVLSKQDIREPCDNSQSFN
;
A
#
# COMPACT_ATOMS: atom_id res chain seq x y z
N MET A 1 5.47 2.66 25.47
CA MET A 1 5.54 1.31 24.90
C MET A 1 6.04 1.50 23.48
N VAL A 2 7.25 1.04 23.16
CA VAL A 2 7.90 1.32 21.87
C VAL A 2 7.49 0.22 20.90
N TYR A 3 6.65 0.56 19.91
CA TYR A 3 6.34 -0.36 18.81
C TYR A 3 7.63 -0.60 18.01
N ARG A 4 8.27 -1.75 18.22
CA ARG A 4 9.32 -2.25 17.33
C ARG A 4 8.62 -3.01 16.21
N GLY A 5 8.49 -2.35 15.07
CA GLY A 5 7.92 -2.95 13.86
C GLY A 5 8.86 -4.00 13.28
N ASP A 6 8.77 -5.24 13.76
CA ASP A 6 9.40 -6.41 13.13
C ASP A 6 8.59 -6.84 11.88
N ASP A 7 9.05 -7.80 11.09
CA ASP A 7 8.39 -8.34 9.87
C ASP A 7 6.89 -8.69 10.03
N ASP A 8 6.43 -8.87 11.28
CA ASP A 8 5.04 -9.15 11.63
C ASP A 8 4.18 -7.88 11.85
N SER A 9 4.74 -6.68 11.71
CA SER A 9 4.05 -5.42 12.03
C SER A 9 3.09 -5.01 10.92
N SER A 10 1.88 -5.55 11.02
CA SER A 10 0.73 -5.13 10.24
C SER A 10 0.07 -3.90 10.88
N PRO A 11 -0.35 -2.89 10.10
CA PRO A 11 -1.13 -1.75 10.62
C PRO A 11 -2.50 -2.16 11.21
N PHE A 12 -2.84 -3.46 11.13
CA PHE A 12 -4.07 -4.06 11.65
C PHE A 12 -3.86 -4.83 12.97
N ASN A 13 -2.64 -4.91 13.51
CA ASN A 13 -2.39 -5.59 14.78
C ASN A 13 -2.79 -4.69 15.96
N VAL A 14 -3.82 -5.10 16.70
CA VAL A 14 -4.42 -4.34 17.82
C VAL A 14 -3.69 -4.59 19.14
N SER A 15 -2.84 -5.62 19.22
CA SER A 15 -2.02 -5.94 20.39
C SER A 15 -0.83 -6.81 20.03
N GLU A 16 0.17 -6.91 20.92
CA GLU A 16 1.29 -7.86 20.78
C GLU A 16 0.85 -9.33 20.87
N THR A 17 -0.32 -9.60 21.46
CA THR A 17 -0.83 -10.96 21.74
C THR A 17 -1.73 -11.54 20.65
N ILE A 18 -2.38 -10.69 19.85
CA ILE A 18 -3.22 -11.13 18.73
C ILE A 18 -2.74 -10.44 17.46
N LYS A 19 -2.04 -11.20 16.63
CA LYS A 19 -1.56 -10.76 15.32
C LYS A 19 -2.48 -11.27 14.22
N ALA A 20 -2.90 -10.37 13.33
CA ALA A 20 -3.59 -10.76 12.12
C ALA A 20 -2.55 -11.22 11.10
N GLU A 21 -2.54 -12.51 10.81
CA GLU A 21 -1.66 -13.07 9.78
C GLU A 21 -2.16 -12.75 8.37
N LYS A 22 -1.23 -12.73 7.42
CA LYS A 22 -1.55 -12.65 5.99
C LYS A 22 -2.26 -13.94 5.56
N LEU A 23 -3.30 -13.80 4.76
CA LEU A 23 -3.95 -14.91 4.09
C LEU A 23 -2.97 -15.57 3.13
N SER A 24 -2.93 -16.90 3.18
CA SER A 24 -2.27 -17.71 2.17
C SER A 24 -2.98 -17.60 0.81
N ILE A 25 -2.26 -17.95 -0.26
CA ILE A 25 -2.81 -18.03 -1.62
C ILE A 25 -4.07 -18.92 -1.66
N LEU A 26 -4.07 -20.03 -0.93
CA LEU A 26 -5.21 -20.95 -0.86
C LEU A 26 -6.43 -20.28 -0.21
N GLN A 27 -6.25 -19.64 0.95
CA GLN A 27 -7.34 -18.94 1.64
C GLN A 27 -7.95 -17.81 0.78
N MET A 28 -7.11 -17.06 0.07
CA MET A 28 -7.60 -16.03 -0.84
C MET A 28 -8.33 -16.62 -2.05
N SER A 29 -7.84 -17.75 -2.59
CA SER A 29 -8.48 -18.45 -3.70
C SER A 29 -9.86 -18.99 -3.29
N ASP A 30 -9.95 -19.61 -2.11
CA ASP A 30 -11.20 -20.12 -1.55
C ASP A 30 -12.24 -19.00 -1.38
N PHE A 31 -11.80 -17.84 -0.88
CA PHE A 31 -12.65 -16.65 -0.79
C PHE A 31 -13.26 -16.23 -2.14
N PHE A 32 -12.47 -16.22 -3.22
CA PHE A 32 -13.00 -15.93 -4.56
C PHE A 32 -13.93 -17.03 -5.08
N MET A 33 -13.68 -18.29 -4.75
CA MET A 33 -14.55 -19.41 -5.12
C MET A 33 -15.92 -19.30 -4.46
N GLU A 34 -15.99 -18.89 -3.19
CA GLU A 34 -17.25 -18.67 -2.47
C GLU A 34 -18.09 -17.52 -3.08
N MET A 35 -17.44 -16.46 -3.56
CA MET A 35 -18.14 -15.31 -4.15
C MET A 35 -18.55 -15.51 -5.61
N LYS A 36 -17.91 -16.45 -6.32
CA LYS A 36 -18.08 -16.69 -7.76
C LYS A 36 -19.55 -16.76 -8.23
N PRO A 37 -20.51 -17.37 -7.50
CA PRO A 37 -21.90 -17.41 -7.94
C PRO A 37 -22.56 -16.03 -8.09
N ARG A 38 -22.09 -15.02 -7.35
CA ARG A 38 -22.63 -13.64 -7.40
C ARG A 38 -21.74 -12.72 -8.23
N TYR A 39 -20.42 -12.85 -8.06
CA TYR A 39 -19.43 -12.01 -8.71
C TYR A 39 -18.40 -12.91 -9.41
N PRO A 40 -18.61 -13.25 -10.69
CA PRO A 40 -17.67 -14.08 -11.42
C PRO A 40 -16.46 -13.25 -11.86
N PHE A 41 -15.50 -13.06 -10.94
CA PHE A 41 -14.24 -12.41 -11.25
C PHE A 41 -13.47 -13.20 -12.31
N THR A 42 -12.81 -12.51 -13.24
CA THR A 42 -11.90 -13.15 -14.20
C THR A 42 -10.69 -13.73 -13.48
N ALA A 43 -10.11 -14.81 -14.03
CA ALA A 43 -8.97 -15.47 -13.39
C ALA A 43 -7.75 -14.55 -13.27
N SER A 44 -7.48 -13.71 -14.28
CA SER A 44 -6.36 -12.76 -14.24
C SER A 44 -6.56 -11.69 -13.16
N LEU A 45 -7.80 -11.21 -12.98
CA LEU A 45 -8.11 -10.20 -11.98
C LEU A 45 -8.06 -10.76 -10.57
N VAL A 46 -8.48 -12.01 -10.36
CA VAL A 46 -8.31 -12.71 -9.08
C VAL A 46 -6.83 -12.72 -8.67
N VAL A 47 -5.95 -13.17 -9.56
CA VAL A 47 -4.50 -13.21 -9.30
C VAL A 47 -3.95 -11.82 -9.00
N GLY A 48 -4.27 -10.82 -9.84
CA GLY A 48 -3.77 -9.46 -9.62
C GLY A 48 -4.25 -8.81 -8.33
N ILE A 49 -5.50 -9.03 -7.93
CA ILE A 49 -6.02 -8.53 -6.64
C ILE A 49 -5.34 -9.26 -5.46
N MET A 50 -5.13 -10.58 -5.56
CA MET A 50 -4.41 -11.35 -4.54
C MET A 50 -2.99 -10.83 -4.35
N ASP A 51 -2.26 -10.66 -5.45
CA ASP A 51 -0.88 -10.17 -5.45
C ASP A 51 -0.80 -8.75 -4.88
N LEU A 52 -1.66 -7.84 -5.35
CA LEU A 52 -1.69 -6.46 -4.87
C LEU A 52 -2.06 -6.37 -3.38
N SER A 53 -2.96 -7.24 -2.90
CA SER A 53 -3.33 -7.30 -1.48
C SER A 53 -2.19 -7.79 -0.58
N GLY A 54 -1.25 -8.57 -1.13
CA GLY A 54 -0.18 -9.21 -0.37
C GLY A 54 -0.71 -10.11 0.76
N GLY A 55 -1.92 -10.66 0.63
CA GLY A 55 -2.57 -11.47 1.65
C GLY A 55 -3.20 -10.69 2.80
N VAL A 56 -3.15 -9.35 2.81
CA VAL A 56 -3.71 -8.56 3.92
C VAL A 56 -5.25 -8.58 3.84
N PRO A 57 -5.98 -9.17 4.81
CA PRO A 57 -7.44 -9.38 4.69
C PRO A 57 -8.22 -8.08 4.43
N GLY A 58 -7.86 -7.00 5.12
CA GLY A 58 -8.51 -5.70 4.96
C GLY A 58 -8.32 -5.12 3.56
N VAL A 59 -7.14 -5.29 2.97
CA VAL A 59 -6.83 -4.81 1.61
C VAL A 59 -7.52 -5.68 0.56
N LEU A 60 -7.48 -7.00 0.73
CA LEU A 60 -8.16 -7.95 -0.16
C LEU A 60 -9.66 -7.65 -0.20
N GLY A 61 -10.30 -7.60 0.96
CA GLY A 61 -11.73 -7.34 1.09
C GLY A 61 -12.13 -5.99 0.51
N SER A 62 -11.35 -4.93 0.74
CA SER A 62 -11.66 -3.61 0.20
C SER A 62 -11.51 -3.55 -1.33
N LEU A 63 -10.47 -4.17 -1.90
CA LEU A 63 -10.27 -4.22 -3.36
C LEU A 63 -11.40 -4.99 -4.05
N VAL A 64 -11.76 -6.14 -3.50
CA VAL A 64 -12.87 -6.97 -4.03
C VAL A 64 -14.17 -6.21 -3.94
N ARG A 65 -14.50 -5.63 -2.79
CA ARG A 65 -15.74 -4.88 -2.60
C ARG A 65 -15.82 -3.70 -3.57
N PHE A 66 -14.77 -2.88 -3.66
CA PHE A 66 -14.72 -1.74 -4.58
C PHE A 66 -14.93 -2.18 -6.03
N THR A 67 -14.27 -3.26 -6.44
CA THR A 67 -14.40 -3.82 -7.79
C THR A 67 -15.80 -4.37 -8.06
N ALA A 68 -16.44 -4.97 -7.06
CA ALA A 68 -17.81 -5.50 -7.15
C ALA A 68 -18.85 -4.37 -7.22
N ASP A 69 -18.77 -3.38 -6.33
CA ASP A 69 -19.70 -2.25 -6.24
C ASP A 69 -19.67 -1.41 -7.53
N GLU A 70 -18.50 -1.26 -8.17
CA GLU A 70 -18.33 -0.57 -9.46
C GLU A 70 -18.63 -1.45 -10.68
N GLY A 71 -19.04 -2.71 -10.47
CA GLY A 71 -19.39 -3.66 -11.53
C GLY A 71 -18.21 -4.05 -12.42
N LYS A 72 -16.96 -3.98 -11.93
CA LYS A 72 -15.73 -4.18 -12.72
C LYS A 72 -15.10 -5.57 -12.59
N TYR A 73 -15.75 -6.49 -11.88
CA TYR A 73 -15.28 -7.86 -11.67
C TYR A 73 -15.09 -8.68 -12.97
N HIS A 74 -15.76 -8.30 -14.06
CA HIS A 74 -15.66 -8.97 -15.36
C HIS A 74 -14.45 -8.51 -16.20
N LEU A 75 -13.68 -7.52 -15.74
CA LEU A 75 -12.52 -7.03 -16.47
C LEU A 75 -11.34 -8.00 -16.32
N GLU A 76 -10.51 -8.08 -17.35
CA GLU A 76 -9.16 -8.63 -17.23
C GLU A 76 -8.24 -7.65 -16.49
N LEU A 77 -7.18 -8.16 -15.87
CA LEU A 77 -6.28 -7.37 -15.01
C LEU A 77 -5.79 -6.06 -15.66
N GLU A 78 -5.29 -6.12 -16.90
CA GLU A 78 -4.75 -4.93 -17.59
C GLU A 78 -5.82 -3.83 -17.76
N ALA A 79 -7.05 -4.22 -18.11
CA ALA A 79 -8.16 -3.28 -18.26
C ALA A 79 -8.59 -2.72 -16.90
N TRP A 80 -8.59 -3.57 -15.88
CA TRP A 80 -8.87 -3.16 -14.50
C TRP A 80 -7.82 -2.19 -13.97
N GLU A 81 -6.52 -2.40 -14.22
CA GLU A 81 -5.45 -1.49 -13.79
C GLU A 81 -5.55 -0.12 -14.45
N LYS A 82 -5.85 -0.08 -15.76
CA LYS A 82 -6.10 1.18 -16.48
C LYS A 82 -7.28 1.92 -15.87
N TRP A 83 -8.38 1.21 -15.58
CA TRP A 83 -9.53 1.79 -14.90
C TRP A 83 -9.18 2.29 -13.50
N PHE A 84 -8.51 1.47 -12.68
CA PHE A 84 -8.17 1.74 -11.28
C PHE A 84 -7.02 2.74 -11.08
N SER A 85 -6.61 3.45 -12.12
CA SER A 85 -5.52 4.41 -12.08
C SER A 85 -5.97 5.82 -11.66
N GLY A 86 -5.01 6.67 -11.31
CA GLY A 86 -5.25 8.11 -11.10
C GLY A 86 -6.24 8.40 -9.98
N LEU A 87 -7.30 9.17 -10.28
CA LEU A 87 -8.25 9.68 -9.28
C LEU A 87 -9.07 8.58 -8.58
N LEU A 88 -9.20 7.40 -9.17
CA LEU A 88 -9.96 6.30 -8.55
C LEU A 88 -9.21 5.66 -7.39
N PHE A 89 -7.87 5.67 -7.40
CA PHE A 89 -7.09 5.06 -6.33
C PHE A 89 -7.26 5.82 -4.98
N PRO A 90 -7.11 7.16 -4.90
CA PRO A 90 -7.44 7.91 -3.69
C PRO A 90 -8.89 7.78 -3.24
N MET A 91 -9.83 7.68 -4.18
CA MET A 91 -11.26 7.48 -3.87
C MET A 91 -11.51 6.11 -3.22
N TYR A 92 -10.95 5.05 -3.81
CA TYR A 92 -10.96 3.71 -3.23
C TYR A 92 -10.42 3.72 -1.79
N LEU A 93 -9.27 4.35 -1.56
CA LEU A 93 -8.68 4.43 -0.23
C LEU A 93 -9.63 5.13 0.75
N LYS A 94 -10.17 6.27 0.36
CA LYS A 94 -11.05 7.07 1.23
C LYS A 94 -12.33 6.32 1.61
N GLU A 95 -12.97 5.67 0.65
CA GLU A 95 -14.29 5.08 0.85
C GLU A 95 -14.23 3.62 1.33
N TYR A 96 -13.21 2.86 0.90
CA TYR A 96 -13.12 1.41 1.15
C TYR A 96 -11.93 0.99 2.02
N ASN A 97 -10.88 1.82 2.16
CA ASN A 97 -9.68 1.47 2.95
C ASN A 97 -9.13 2.66 3.76
N ARG A 98 -9.94 3.12 4.72
CA ARG A 98 -9.67 4.34 5.52
C ARG A 98 -8.33 4.33 6.25
N SER A 99 -7.84 3.15 6.64
CA SER A 99 -6.53 3.02 7.29
C SER A 99 -5.41 3.44 6.34
N TYR A 100 -5.41 2.90 5.11
CA TYR A 100 -4.44 3.30 4.09
C TYR A 100 -4.65 4.74 3.60
N TYR A 101 -5.87 5.26 3.62
CA TYR A 101 -6.12 6.68 3.36
C TYR A 101 -5.47 7.60 4.40
N ARG A 102 -5.52 7.24 5.69
CA ARG A 102 -4.81 8.00 6.74
C ARG A 102 -3.31 7.93 6.55
N ILE A 103 -2.77 6.75 6.23
CA ILE A 103 -1.34 6.59 5.93
C ILE A 103 -0.96 7.48 4.73
N LEU A 104 -1.77 7.51 3.66
CA LEU A 104 -1.56 8.41 2.53
C LEU A 104 -1.49 9.89 2.95
N GLN A 105 -2.39 10.31 3.82
CA GLN A 105 -2.39 11.69 4.34
C GLN A 105 -1.15 12.01 5.17
N ASP A 106 -0.64 11.03 5.92
CA ASP A 106 0.56 11.20 6.73
C ASP A 106 1.84 11.12 5.89
N LEU A 107 1.84 10.36 4.80
CA LEU A 107 2.91 10.34 3.80
C LEU A 107 3.11 11.73 3.15
N TYR A 108 2.03 12.49 2.92
CA TYR A 108 2.14 13.88 2.42
C TYR A 108 2.78 14.86 3.42
N LYS A 109 3.05 14.43 4.66
CA LYS A 109 3.61 15.25 5.74
C LYS A 109 4.97 14.72 6.20
N LEU A 110 5.62 13.88 5.40
CA LEU A 110 6.98 13.44 5.69
C LEU A 110 7.95 14.60 5.51
N ASP A 111 9.00 14.62 6.33
CA ASP A 111 10.12 15.54 6.13
C ASP A 111 11.11 15.00 5.07
N ASP A 112 12.08 15.82 4.68
CA ASP A 112 13.07 15.49 3.64
C ASP A 112 13.88 14.22 3.98
N THR A 113 14.13 13.96 5.27
CA THR A 113 14.90 12.78 5.69
C THR A 113 14.07 11.51 5.57
N GLU A 114 12.82 11.56 6.04
CA GLU A 114 11.85 10.47 5.92
C GLU A 114 11.54 10.17 4.45
N TRP A 115 11.46 11.21 3.62
CA TRP A 115 11.23 11.08 2.19
C TRP A 115 12.39 10.41 1.48
N TRP A 116 13.61 10.86 1.76
CA TRP A 116 14.82 10.24 1.22
C TRP A 116 14.91 8.75 1.57
N ILE A 117 14.56 8.36 2.81
CA ILE A 117 14.49 6.94 3.20
C ILE A 117 13.49 6.19 2.31
N LEU A 118 12.30 6.76 2.10
CA LEU A 118 11.25 6.12 1.32
C LEU A 118 11.65 5.92 -0.15
N GLU A 119 12.25 6.92 -0.78
CA GLU A 119 12.79 6.84 -2.14
C GLU A 119 13.84 5.72 -2.25
N GLN A 120 14.79 5.66 -1.32
CA GLN A 120 15.82 4.62 -1.34
C GLN A 120 15.26 3.20 -1.23
N VAL A 121 14.19 3.00 -0.45
CA VAL A 121 13.55 1.69 -0.34
C VAL A 121 12.75 1.36 -1.61
N LEU A 122 12.17 2.37 -2.27
CA LEU A 122 11.40 2.18 -3.51
C LEU A 122 12.27 1.94 -4.76
N GLU A 123 13.45 2.55 -4.84
CA GLU A 123 14.41 2.45 -5.96
C GLU A 123 15.09 1.08 -6.07
N GLY A 124 14.80 0.13 -5.18
CA GLY A 124 15.11 -1.28 -5.42
C GLY A 124 16.37 -1.80 -4.73
N LYS A 125 16.69 -1.32 -3.53
CA LYS A 125 17.62 -2.04 -2.65
C LYS A 125 16.98 -3.14 -1.82
N ASP A 126 15.67 -3.40 -1.98
CA ASP A 126 14.79 -4.27 -1.17
C ASP A 126 14.76 -3.90 0.34
N SER A 127 15.85 -3.35 0.85
CA SER A 127 16.07 -2.90 2.20
C SER A 127 17.09 -1.74 2.21
N VAL A 128 16.96 -0.81 3.15
CA VAL A 128 17.90 0.31 3.30
C VAL A 128 18.28 0.47 4.76
N LYS A 129 19.57 0.71 5.04
CA LYS A 129 20.01 1.14 6.37
C LYS A 129 19.50 2.56 6.64
N ALA A 130 18.46 2.67 7.44
CA ALA A 130 17.85 3.95 7.78
C ALA A 130 18.27 4.37 9.19
N ARG A 131 18.83 5.57 9.33
CA ARG A 131 18.97 6.23 10.63
C ARG A 131 17.63 6.90 10.95
N ASN A 132 17.00 6.48 12.04
CA ASN A 132 15.75 7.06 12.56
C ASN A 132 14.47 6.85 11.70
N PRO A 133 14.13 5.62 11.25
CA PRO A 133 12.88 5.35 10.51
C PRO A 133 11.64 5.27 11.40
N ASP A 134 11.67 5.84 12.62
CA ASP A 134 10.71 5.55 13.69
C ASP A 134 9.27 5.91 13.31
N ARG A 135 9.07 7.04 12.61
CA ARG A 135 7.74 7.44 12.14
C ARG A 135 7.23 6.52 11.03
N LEU A 136 8.08 6.15 10.07
CA LEU A 136 7.71 5.24 8.97
C LEU A 136 7.37 3.83 9.50
N LEU A 137 8.11 3.36 10.51
CA LEU A 137 7.81 2.13 11.24
C LEU A 137 6.47 2.24 12.00
N HIS A 138 6.25 3.34 12.71
CA HIS A 138 5.01 3.57 13.46
C HIS A 138 3.79 3.68 12.53
N MET A 139 3.95 4.26 11.34
CA MET A 139 2.91 4.31 10.31
C MET A 139 2.66 2.94 9.65
N GLY A 140 3.54 1.96 9.86
CA GLY A 140 3.47 0.65 9.19
C GLY A 140 3.76 0.75 7.68
N VAL A 141 4.51 1.76 7.24
CA VAL A 141 4.92 1.90 5.83
C VAL A 141 6.08 0.96 5.52
N VAL A 142 7.04 0.93 6.45
CA VAL A 142 8.20 0.05 6.42
C VAL A 142 8.19 -0.89 7.61
N VAL A 143 8.89 -2.01 7.48
CA VAL A 143 9.20 -2.96 8.55
C VAL A 143 10.70 -3.08 8.69
N ARG A 144 11.19 -3.36 9.89
CA ARG A 144 12.61 -3.65 10.11
C ARG A 144 12.88 -5.12 9.81
N ILE A 145 13.90 -5.36 8.98
CA ILE A 145 14.34 -6.73 8.69
C ILE A 145 14.99 -7.31 9.94
N ARG A 146 14.52 -8.49 10.33
CA ARG A 146 14.94 -9.11 11.59
C ARG A 146 16.45 -9.34 11.62
N GLY A 147 17.09 -8.83 12.66
CA GLY A 147 18.54 -8.99 12.86
C GLY A 147 19.40 -8.00 12.07
N THR A 148 18.80 -7.00 11.41
CA THR A 148 19.53 -5.94 10.72
C THR A 148 19.03 -4.53 11.10
N ASP A 149 19.76 -3.51 10.65
CA ASP A 149 19.33 -2.10 10.71
C ASP A 149 18.62 -1.64 9.43
N GLU A 150 18.19 -2.60 8.62
CA GLU A 150 17.58 -2.33 7.32
C GLU A 150 16.07 -2.32 7.41
N VAL A 151 15.44 -1.48 6.59
CA VAL A 151 13.98 -1.37 6.49
C VAL A 151 13.49 -1.66 5.08
N ALA A 152 12.35 -2.33 4.97
CA ALA A 152 11.71 -2.72 3.71
C ALA A 152 10.22 -2.30 3.68
N ILE A 153 9.64 -2.10 2.49
CA ILE A 153 8.20 -1.80 2.36
C ILE A 153 7.35 -3.01 2.79
N VAL A 154 6.30 -2.75 3.59
CA VAL A 154 5.50 -3.82 4.24
C VAL A 154 4.71 -4.70 3.26
N SER A 155 4.26 -4.16 2.11
CA SER A 155 3.41 -4.88 1.17
C SER A 155 3.32 -4.23 -0.22
N PRO A 156 2.88 -4.97 -1.26
CA PRO A 156 2.64 -4.42 -2.59
C PRO A 156 1.67 -3.23 -2.61
N MET A 157 0.57 -3.29 -1.84
CA MET A 157 -0.35 -2.16 -1.68
C MET A 157 0.35 -0.94 -1.07
N MET A 158 1.23 -1.13 -0.07
CA MET A 158 1.99 -0.02 0.50
C MET A 158 2.98 0.56 -0.49
N LYS A 159 3.65 -0.28 -1.29
CA LYS A 159 4.53 0.17 -2.37
C LYS A 159 3.76 1.06 -3.34
N ARG A 160 2.57 0.62 -3.78
CA ARG A 160 1.68 1.43 -4.63
C ARG A 160 1.29 2.75 -3.96
N LEU A 161 0.94 2.71 -2.68
CA LEU A 161 0.60 3.92 -1.91
C LEU A 161 1.73 4.96 -1.95
N CYS A 162 2.97 4.53 -1.77
CA CYS A 162 4.12 5.42 -1.75
C CYS A 162 4.45 5.97 -3.15
N LEU A 163 4.33 5.15 -4.19
CA LEU A 163 4.49 5.60 -5.59
C LEU A 163 3.44 6.66 -6.00
N GLU A 164 2.22 6.55 -5.47
CA GLU A 164 1.14 7.52 -5.71
C GLU A 164 1.37 8.87 -5.00
N VAL A 165 2.20 8.89 -3.97
CA VAL A 165 2.62 10.15 -3.32
C VAL A 165 3.77 10.78 -4.10
N LEU A 166 4.76 9.99 -4.52
CA LEU A 166 5.88 10.45 -5.36
C LEU A 166 5.39 11.13 -6.64
N SER A 167 4.50 10.47 -7.39
CA SER A 167 3.97 11.01 -8.65
C SER A 167 3.26 12.35 -8.49
N LYS A 168 2.73 12.67 -7.30
CA LYS A 168 2.05 13.94 -7.02
C LYS A 168 2.98 15.02 -6.46
N GLN A 169 4.11 14.65 -5.87
CA GLN A 169 5.12 15.61 -5.46
C GLN A 169 5.99 16.07 -6.63
N ASP A 170 6.32 15.17 -7.56
CA ASP A 170 6.98 15.54 -8.82
C ASP A 170 6.15 16.56 -9.63
N ILE A 171 4.82 16.51 -9.51
CA ILE A 171 3.89 17.48 -10.13
C ILE A 171 3.83 18.81 -9.35
N ARG A 172 4.21 18.83 -8.07
CA ARG A 172 4.27 20.05 -7.25
C ARG A 172 5.55 20.85 -7.43
N GLU A 173 6.58 20.30 -8.08
CA GLU A 173 7.68 21.08 -8.65
C GLU A 173 7.37 21.48 -10.09
N PRO A 174 6.56 22.53 -10.27
CA PRO A 174 7.12 23.68 -10.95
C PRO A 174 6.64 24.98 -10.29
N CYS A 175 7.45 25.56 -9.40
CA CYS A 175 7.29 26.97 -9.04
C CYS A 175 8.65 27.62 -8.76
N ASP A 176 9.02 28.48 -9.71
CA ASP A 176 9.77 29.72 -9.56
C ASP A 176 11.25 29.67 -9.16
N ASN A 177 12.09 29.55 -10.20
CA ASN A 177 13.38 30.26 -10.25
C ASN A 177 13.46 31.09 -11.54
N SER A 178 12.59 32.10 -11.69
CA SER A 178 12.83 33.18 -12.67
C SER A 178 12.21 34.53 -12.29
N GLN A 179 12.21 34.91 -11.01
CA GLN A 179 12.13 36.31 -10.56
C GLN A 179 12.94 36.35 -9.25
N SER A 180 13.96 37.16 -9.00
CA SER A 180 14.49 38.42 -9.55
C SER A 180 16.02 38.40 -9.30
N PHE A 181 16.89 39.20 -9.94
CA PHE A 181 17.23 40.55 -9.49
C PHE A 181 18.13 41.26 -10.53
N ASN A 182 17.75 42.52 -10.78
CA ASN A 182 18.48 43.66 -11.37
C ASN A 182 18.77 43.67 -12.87
#